data_AF-A0A8J2HXD8-F1
#
_entry.id   AF-A0A8J2HXD8-F1
#
_cell.length_a   1.000
_cell.length_b   1.000
_cell.length_c   1.000
_cell.angle_alpha   90.00
_cell.angle_beta   90.00
_cell.angle_gamma   90.00
#
_symmetry.space_group_name_H-M   'P 1'
#
loop_
_entity.id
_entity.type
_entity.pdbx_description
1 polymer ?
#
loop_
_entity_poly.entity_id
_entity_poly.type
_entity_poly.pdbx_seq_one_letter_code
_entity_poly.pdbx_strand_id
1 'polypeptide(L)'
;MAEVLGVISGLYTAGQALHTFALQIKQWRLLSERLLDIKEGLEFAKLSLDSWQYKYDIQIHRPDIHTRILFGKEGHERITATIGAINIITRSIKSDISRVRGLPLKVQSKRAYYGEKHNISNEERVKECLRKIQSNNTWSRRFVLSVLGKADDLEMRLKRLHQKLTMLERFSDFFLEKEHADIFSEIKRLPGRRVIIKVGDGRTETIQSRVLDAVRAQKDAERLHRCSAPSQQNGIHIGISVPRVHKRDFAFLLSMNGTSYEVLVQPVTIRAVHDPSMVPKNLATAVSTLAKKKQDNCYMVPSLSTSAGFIVQNPPTNLLSALEYKEPLSTAIRDQNVYLSSQKLYSQDQNAIATGIAQGCFRLIGSQWLSFLDCSNIRWRRTKDGNWASMLAAAPGQSSTTRTLEQCYKVNRQRRDSRDLSKHIQIFRIGLVLAEIALKAPFSYIDFDTTTHKTKLYINDGEEVSAHDVASQVDMKSNILLGNMVFFCLNVLQDNHVMDERSIDGGYFQDVLKQAEELERILGADRRRGGLIPGSSTMGSGSNTPRSAGSAYVY
;
A
#
# COMPACT_ATOMS: atom_id res chain seq x y z
N MET A 1 8.83 -24.56 20.23
CA MET A 1 9.38 -23.41 19.44
C MET A 1 10.85 -23.09 19.78
N ALA A 2 11.76 -24.08 19.81
CA ALA A 2 13.19 -23.86 20.10
C ALA A 2 13.92 -23.04 19.01
N GLU A 3 13.38 -23.04 17.79
CA GLU A 3 13.95 -22.33 16.65
C GLU A 3 14.03 -20.82 16.86
N VAL A 4 13.06 -20.23 17.57
CA VAL A 4 13.02 -18.78 17.85
C VAL A 4 14.22 -18.34 18.68
N LEU A 5 14.56 -19.03 19.77
CA LEU A 5 15.77 -18.73 20.56
C LEU A 5 17.05 -18.98 19.75
N GLY A 6 17.07 -20.02 18.91
CA GLY A 6 18.18 -20.30 18.01
C GLY A 6 18.43 -19.15 17.02
N VAL A 7 17.36 -18.52 16.53
CA VAL A 7 17.42 -17.33 15.69
C VAL A 7 17.90 -16.11 16.47
N ILE A 8 17.32 -15.81 17.63
CA ILE A 8 17.69 -14.65 18.47
C ILE A 8 19.17 -14.69 18.86
N SER A 9 19.61 -15.82 19.43
CA SER A 9 21.02 -16.07 19.75
C SER A 9 21.89 -15.96 18.50
N GLY A 10 21.34 -16.39 17.38
CA GLY A 10 22.03 -16.33 16.11
C GLY A 10 22.24 -14.94 15.55
N LEU A 11 21.24 -14.07 15.63
CA LEU A 11 21.34 -12.67 15.23
C LEU A 11 22.29 -11.91 16.16
N TYR A 12 22.23 -12.18 17.47
CA TYR A 12 23.14 -11.59 18.45
C TYR A 12 24.61 -11.94 18.16
N THR A 13 24.92 -13.23 17.99
CA THR A 13 26.30 -13.69 17.70
C THR A 13 26.81 -13.16 16.37
N ALA A 14 25.96 -13.11 15.33
CA ALA A 14 26.27 -12.48 14.06
C ALA A 14 26.58 -10.98 14.21
N GLY A 15 25.73 -10.25 14.93
CA GLY A 15 25.89 -8.82 15.17
C GLY A 15 27.20 -8.49 15.92
N GLN A 16 27.53 -9.25 16.96
CA GLN A 16 28.80 -9.08 17.68
C GLN A 16 30.01 -9.38 16.80
N ALA A 17 29.98 -10.45 16.02
CA ALA A 17 31.05 -10.79 15.10
C ALA A 17 31.27 -9.70 14.03
N LEU A 18 30.19 -9.11 13.52
CA LEU A 18 30.24 -8.03 12.55
C LEU A 18 30.75 -6.72 13.16
N HIS A 19 30.30 -6.39 14.38
CA HIS A 19 30.77 -5.24 15.14
C HIS A 19 32.29 -5.28 15.35
N THR A 20 32.80 -6.40 15.90
CA THR A 20 34.24 -6.58 16.12
C THR A 20 35.03 -6.41 14.83
N PHE A 21 34.55 -6.96 13.72
CA PHE A 21 35.20 -6.82 12.42
C PHE A 21 35.16 -5.39 11.90
N ALA A 22 34.03 -4.70 12.00
CA ALA A 22 33.87 -3.30 11.62
C ALA A 22 34.83 -2.39 12.39
N LEU A 23 35.07 -2.66 13.68
CA LEU A 23 36.06 -1.96 14.50
C LEU A 23 37.50 -2.21 14.02
N GLN A 24 37.83 -3.44 13.59
CA GLN A 24 39.16 -3.82 13.09
C GLN A 24 39.51 -3.17 11.75
N ILE A 25 38.51 -2.72 10.99
CA ILE A 25 38.67 -2.12 9.66
C ILE A 25 38.35 -0.62 9.63
N LYS A 26 38.31 0.05 10.79
CA LYS A 26 37.99 1.50 10.95
C LYS A 26 38.76 2.43 10.00
N GLN A 27 39.98 2.05 9.64
CA GLN A 27 40.80 2.77 8.67
C GLN A 27 40.16 2.88 7.27
N TRP A 28 39.33 1.92 6.87
CA TRP A 28 38.46 2.01 5.69
C TRP A 28 37.08 2.52 6.12
N ARG A 29 37.01 3.81 6.44
CA ARG A 29 35.85 4.47 7.08
C ARG A 29 34.50 4.09 6.47
N LEU A 30 34.32 4.30 5.16
CA LEU A 30 33.05 4.00 4.46
C LEU A 30 32.59 2.55 4.63
N LEU A 31 33.54 1.63 4.69
CA LEU A 31 33.27 0.21 4.79
C LEU A 31 32.97 -0.20 6.24
N SER A 32 33.69 0.40 7.20
CA SER A 32 33.42 0.26 8.63
C SER A 32 32.02 0.78 8.99
N GLU A 33 31.68 2.00 8.56
CA GLU A 33 30.36 2.62 8.78
C GLU A 33 29.24 1.73 8.21
N ARG A 34 29.38 1.28 6.96
CA ARG A 34 28.38 0.41 6.32
C ARG A 34 28.17 -0.93 7.05
N LEU A 35 29.22 -1.56 7.57
CA LEU A 35 29.07 -2.78 8.36
C LEU A 35 28.44 -2.53 9.73
N LEU A 36 28.62 -1.33 10.30
CA LEU A 36 27.94 -0.90 11.53
C LEU A 36 26.44 -0.70 11.29
N ASP A 37 26.04 -0.08 10.17
CA ASP A 37 24.62 0.05 9.80
C ASP A 37 23.94 -1.32 9.66
N ILE A 38 24.61 -2.29 9.02
CA ILE A 38 24.11 -3.67 8.92
C ILE A 38 23.98 -4.30 10.31
N LYS A 39 24.93 -4.05 11.23
CA LYS A 39 24.86 -4.54 12.60
C LYS A 39 23.66 -3.95 13.35
N GLU A 40 23.38 -2.66 13.19
CA GLU A 40 22.20 -2.02 13.80
C GLU A 40 20.90 -2.67 13.30
N GLY A 41 20.81 -2.95 11.99
CA GLY A 41 19.66 -3.67 11.46
C GLY A 41 19.53 -5.12 11.98
N LEU A 42 20.64 -5.82 12.27
CA LEU A 42 20.58 -7.14 12.91
C LEU A 42 20.10 -7.06 14.36
N GLU A 43 20.48 -6.01 15.09
CA GLU A 43 19.98 -5.76 16.43
C GLU A 43 18.49 -5.42 16.43
N PHE A 44 18.04 -4.59 15.49
CA PHE A 44 16.61 -4.33 15.30
C PHE A 44 15.85 -5.64 15.03
N ALA A 45 16.32 -6.46 14.09
CA ALA A 45 15.70 -7.74 13.77
C ALA A 45 15.62 -8.69 14.98
N LYS A 46 16.67 -8.72 15.81
CA LYS A 46 16.68 -9.46 17.07
C LYS A 46 15.60 -8.92 18.03
N LEU A 47 15.58 -7.61 18.26
CA LEU A 47 14.63 -6.95 19.18
C LEU A 47 13.17 -7.13 18.73
N SER A 48 12.89 -7.06 17.43
CA SER A 48 11.55 -7.32 16.88
C SER A 48 11.11 -8.76 17.17
N LEU A 49 12.00 -9.74 16.98
CA LEU A 49 11.67 -11.15 17.26
C LEU A 49 11.54 -11.44 18.76
N ASP A 50 12.40 -10.84 19.60
CA ASP A 50 12.28 -10.90 21.06
C ASP A 50 10.94 -10.32 21.53
N SER A 51 10.57 -9.15 20.99
CA SER A 51 9.30 -8.48 21.29
C SER A 51 8.10 -9.31 20.84
N TRP A 52 8.17 -9.89 19.63
CA TRP A 52 7.14 -10.81 19.12
C TRP A 52 6.99 -12.03 20.02
N GLN A 53 8.10 -12.65 20.42
CA GLN A 53 8.11 -13.81 21.30
C GLN A 53 7.44 -13.50 22.65
N TYR A 54 7.75 -12.34 23.23
CA TYR A 54 7.16 -11.87 24.47
C TYR A 54 5.66 -11.55 24.31
N LYS A 55 5.28 -10.84 23.24
CA LYS A 55 3.90 -10.40 22.97
C LYS A 55 2.91 -11.56 22.93
N TYR A 56 3.30 -12.70 22.36
CA TYR A 56 2.43 -13.88 22.24
C TYR A 56 2.83 -15.04 23.16
N ASP A 57 3.70 -14.78 24.15
CA ASP A 57 4.14 -15.74 25.17
C ASP A 57 4.64 -17.09 24.61
N ILE A 58 5.45 -17.00 23.55
CA ILE A 58 5.97 -18.14 22.82
C ILE A 58 7.22 -18.69 23.52
N GLN A 59 7.03 -19.71 24.35
CA GLN A 59 8.13 -20.32 25.11
C GLN A 59 8.57 -21.67 24.52
N ILE A 60 9.81 -22.07 24.78
CA ILE A 60 10.36 -23.36 24.30
C ILE A 60 9.56 -24.54 24.85
N HIS A 61 9.22 -24.49 26.14
CA HIS A 61 8.57 -25.59 26.87
C HIS A 61 7.04 -25.62 26.71
N ARG A 62 6.45 -24.64 26.01
CA ARG A 62 5.01 -24.67 25.77
C ARG A 62 4.67 -25.64 24.65
N PRO A 63 3.64 -26.48 24.84
CA PRO A 63 3.22 -27.44 23.82
C PRO A 63 2.72 -26.72 22.57
N ASP A 64 2.89 -27.32 21.40
CA ASP A 64 2.44 -26.76 20.11
C ASP A 64 0.94 -26.43 20.11
N ILE A 65 0.17 -27.15 20.94
CA ILE A 65 -1.23 -26.89 21.23
C ILE A 65 -1.47 -25.43 21.61
N HIS A 66 -0.57 -24.78 22.35
CA HIS A 66 -0.72 -23.38 22.73
C HIS A 66 -0.82 -22.46 21.50
N THR A 67 0.10 -22.61 20.54
CA THR A 67 0.07 -21.80 19.31
C THR A 67 -1.09 -22.16 18.40
N ARG A 68 -1.58 -23.39 18.43
CA ARG A 68 -2.79 -23.80 17.71
C ARG A 68 -4.07 -23.27 18.35
N ILE A 69 -4.09 -23.08 19.67
CA ILE A 69 -5.20 -22.41 20.36
C ILE A 69 -5.18 -20.92 20.02
N LEU A 70 -4.01 -20.28 20.04
CA LEU A 70 -3.88 -18.84 19.76
C LEU A 70 -4.18 -18.48 18.31
N PHE A 71 -3.68 -19.26 17.35
CA PHE A 71 -3.70 -18.88 15.93
C PHE A 71 -4.47 -19.87 15.06
N GLY A 72 -5.09 -20.88 15.65
CA GLY A 72 -5.76 -21.94 14.90
C GLY A 72 -4.77 -22.84 14.20
N LYS A 73 -5.28 -23.85 13.49
CA LYS A 73 -4.45 -24.79 12.75
C LYS A 73 -3.72 -24.11 11.59
N GLU A 74 -4.45 -23.35 10.77
CA GLU A 74 -3.90 -22.64 9.60
C GLU A 74 -2.87 -21.59 10.02
N GLY A 75 -3.17 -20.81 11.06
CA GLY A 75 -2.24 -19.78 11.55
C GLY A 75 -0.98 -20.37 12.17
N HIS A 76 -1.08 -21.45 12.94
CA HIS A 76 0.08 -22.16 13.46
C HIS A 76 1.01 -22.65 12.34
N GLU A 77 0.46 -23.27 11.29
CA GLU A 77 1.24 -23.77 10.15
C GLU A 77 1.96 -22.61 9.43
N ARG A 78 1.26 -21.50 9.18
CA ARG A 78 1.83 -20.32 8.51
C ARG A 78 2.90 -19.61 9.34
N ILE A 79 2.68 -19.44 10.64
CA ILE A 79 3.64 -18.84 11.57
C ILE A 79 4.89 -19.69 11.66
N THR A 80 4.74 -21.01 11.81
CA THR A 80 5.87 -21.96 11.89
C THR A 80 6.69 -21.95 10.61
N ALA A 81 6.05 -21.98 9.44
CA ALA A 81 6.74 -21.86 8.15
C ALA A 81 7.51 -20.53 8.02
N THR A 82 6.94 -19.42 8.51
CA THR A 82 7.58 -18.10 8.49
C THR A 82 8.82 -18.05 9.39
N ILE A 83 8.74 -18.63 10.59
CA ILE A 83 9.89 -18.77 11.51
C ILE A 83 10.99 -19.65 10.90
N GLY A 84 10.61 -20.74 10.24
CA GLY A 84 11.54 -21.59 9.49
C GLY A 84 12.29 -20.80 8.41
N ALA A 85 11.59 -19.97 7.64
CA ALA A 85 12.21 -19.09 6.64
C ALA A 85 13.16 -18.05 7.29
N ILE A 86 12.77 -17.43 8.41
CA ILE A 86 13.61 -16.51 9.19
C ILE A 86 14.91 -17.19 9.65
N ASN A 87 14.81 -18.45 10.10
CA ASN A 87 15.95 -19.24 10.55
C ASN A 87 16.93 -19.52 9.40
N ILE A 88 16.42 -19.89 8.22
CA ILE A 88 17.24 -20.08 7.02
C ILE A 88 18.00 -18.80 6.64
N ILE A 89 17.31 -17.64 6.66
CA ILE A 89 17.93 -16.33 6.38
C ILE A 89 19.00 -15.99 7.42
N THR A 90 18.72 -16.23 8.70
CA THR A 90 19.66 -15.96 9.80
C THR A 90 20.93 -16.79 9.69
N ARG A 91 20.82 -18.09 9.39
CA ARG A 91 21.97 -18.97 9.13
C ARG A 91 22.79 -18.50 7.94
N SER A 92 22.11 -18.06 6.90
CA SER A 92 22.68 -17.46 5.70
C SER A 92 23.50 -16.19 6.01
N ILE A 93 22.96 -15.27 6.81
CA ILE A 93 23.66 -14.06 7.27
C ILE A 93 24.91 -14.41 8.09
N LYS A 94 24.82 -15.36 9.04
CA LYS A 94 25.97 -15.83 9.81
C LYS A 94 27.12 -16.34 8.93
N SER A 95 26.76 -17.13 7.91
CA SER A 95 27.73 -17.66 6.95
C SER A 95 28.43 -16.53 6.19
N ASP A 96 27.69 -15.53 5.74
CA ASP A 96 28.26 -14.40 5.00
C ASP A 96 29.14 -13.49 5.87
N ILE A 97 28.74 -13.22 7.12
CA ILE A 97 29.60 -12.50 8.08
C ILE A 97 30.90 -13.28 8.33
N SER A 98 30.82 -14.60 8.47
CA SER A 98 32.00 -15.45 8.62
C SER A 98 32.91 -15.39 7.37
N ARG A 99 32.33 -15.36 6.18
CA ARG A 99 33.07 -15.17 4.92
C ARG A 99 33.73 -13.80 4.82
N VAL A 100 33.02 -12.74 5.19
CA VAL A 100 33.55 -11.36 5.24
C VAL A 100 34.74 -11.27 6.18
N ARG A 101 34.62 -11.82 7.39
CA ARG A 101 35.72 -11.93 8.37
C ARG A 101 36.89 -12.78 7.87
N GLY A 102 36.62 -13.76 7.01
CA GLY A 102 37.63 -14.62 6.41
C GLY A 102 38.37 -14.02 5.19
N LEU A 103 37.87 -12.91 4.61
CA LEU A 103 38.52 -12.28 3.45
C LEU A 103 39.97 -11.82 3.72
N PRO A 104 40.29 -11.19 4.87
CA PRO A 104 41.67 -10.85 5.19
C PRO A 104 42.61 -12.05 5.24
N LEU A 105 42.12 -13.20 5.70
CA LEU A 105 42.93 -14.42 5.89
C LEU A 105 43.44 -15.01 4.56
N LYS A 106 42.85 -14.62 3.42
CA LYS A 106 43.32 -15.03 2.08
C LYS A 106 44.71 -14.48 1.73
N VAL A 107 45.21 -13.49 2.48
CA VAL A 107 46.54 -12.91 2.30
C VAL A 107 47.62 -13.72 3.03
N GLN A 108 47.24 -14.72 3.84
CA GLN A 108 48.22 -15.63 4.42
C GLN A 108 48.94 -16.40 3.32
N SER A 109 50.26 -16.22 3.23
CA SER A 109 51.11 -17.06 2.39
C SER A 109 51.03 -18.51 2.88
N LYS A 110 50.92 -19.47 1.98
CA LYS A 110 50.94 -20.93 2.26
C LYS A 110 52.19 -21.45 2.99
N ARG A 111 53.13 -20.60 3.42
CA ARG A 111 54.26 -21.02 4.24
C ARG A 111 53.79 -21.27 5.67
N ALA A 112 53.45 -22.53 5.94
CA ALA A 112 53.61 -23.12 7.26
C ALA A 112 55.06 -22.88 7.69
N TYR A 113 55.28 -21.84 8.49
CA TYR A 113 56.53 -21.71 9.23
C TYR A 113 56.52 -22.84 10.26
N TYR A 114 57.49 -23.73 10.09
CA TYR A 114 57.82 -24.78 11.02
C TYR A 114 57.97 -24.20 12.44
N GLY A 115 57.32 -24.85 13.41
CA GLY A 115 57.63 -24.69 14.82
C GLY A 115 57.04 -23.45 15.46
N GLU A 116 55.81 -23.54 15.96
CA GLU A 116 55.48 -23.28 17.37
C GLU A 116 53.97 -23.38 17.58
N LYS A 117 53.59 -24.08 18.64
CA LYS A 117 52.22 -24.16 19.14
C LYS A 117 51.75 -22.78 19.57
N HIS A 118 51.16 -22.02 18.65
CA HIS A 118 50.51 -20.77 18.99
C HIS A 118 49.01 -20.84 18.68
N ASN A 119 48.25 -21.10 19.75
CA ASN A 119 46.82 -20.80 19.89
C ASN A 119 46.59 -19.27 19.77
N ILE A 120 46.93 -18.69 18.63
CA ILE A 120 46.60 -17.29 18.33
C ILE A 120 45.13 -17.28 17.94
N SER A 121 44.36 -16.47 18.66
CA SER A 121 42.93 -16.26 18.40
C SER A 121 42.73 -15.90 16.92
N ASN A 122 41.69 -16.46 16.29
CA ASN A 122 41.35 -16.12 14.90
C ASN A 122 41.27 -14.58 14.67
N GLU A 123 40.96 -13.80 15.71
CA GLU A 123 40.90 -12.34 15.63
C GLU A 123 42.27 -11.66 15.53
N GLU A 124 43.29 -12.19 16.20
CA GLU A 124 44.65 -11.68 16.12
C GLU A 124 45.26 -11.96 14.74
N ARG A 125 44.94 -13.12 14.16
CA ARG A 125 45.33 -13.47 12.77
C ARG A 125 44.68 -12.55 11.75
N VAL A 126 43.41 -12.18 11.95
CA VAL A 126 42.71 -11.21 11.09
C VAL A 126 43.37 -9.84 11.19
N LYS A 127 43.66 -9.33 12.40
CA LYS A 127 44.36 -8.04 12.58
C LYS A 127 45.71 -8.00 11.86
N GLU A 128 46.50 -9.06 11.96
CA GLU A 128 47.80 -9.15 11.29
C GLU A 128 47.68 -9.14 9.76
N CYS A 129 46.69 -9.86 9.21
CA CYS A 129 46.44 -9.83 7.76
C CYS A 129 45.94 -8.45 7.29
N LEU A 130 45.13 -7.76 8.09
CA LEU A 130 44.65 -6.41 7.77
C LEU A 130 45.81 -5.39 7.69
N ARG A 131 46.82 -5.49 8.57
CA ARG A 131 48.05 -4.67 8.48
C ARG A 131 48.80 -4.89 7.17
N LYS A 132 48.92 -6.16 6.73
CA LYS A 132 49.56 -6.51 5.45
C LYS A 132 48.78 -6.03 4.23
N ILE A 133 47.45 -6.05 4.30
CA ILE A 133 46.58 -5.50 3.25
C ILE A 133 46.74 -3.99 3.18
N GLN A 134 46.87 -3.31 4.32
CA GLN A 134 47.02 -1.87 4.41
C GLN A 134 48.33 -1.37 3.77
N SER A 135 49.44 -2.09 3.95
CA SER A 135 50.73 -1.69 3.38
C SER A 135 50.83 -1.81 1.85
N ASN A 136 49.87 -2.47 1.21
CA ASN A 136 49.84 -2.66 -0.24
C ASN A 136 48.56 -2.10 -0.87
N ASN A 137 48.69 -1.01 -1.64
CA ASN A 137 47.55 -0.33 -2.28
C ASN A 137 46.70 -1.25 -3.18
N THR A 138 47.31 -2.20 -3.89
CA THR A 138 46.59 -3.12 -4.78
C THR A 138 45.75 -4.12 -3.98
N TRP A 139 46.29 -4.64 -2.88
CA TRP A 139 45.57 -5.53 -1.97
C TRP A 139 44.49 -4.80 -1.19
N SER A 140 44.76 -3.57 -0.74
CA SER A 140 43.80 -2.69 -0.09
C SER A 140 42.58 -2.43 -0.99
N ARG A 141 42.80 -2.07 -2.26
CA ARG A 141 41.72 -1.86 -3.23
C ARG A 141 40.90 -3.13 -3.50
N ARG A 142 41.55 -4.28 -3.70
CA ARG A 142 40.87 -5.58 -3.90
C ARG A 142 40.06 -6.01 -2.68
N PHE A 143 40.61 -5.80 -1.48
CA PHE A 143 39.94 -6.07 -0.22
C PHE A 143 38.67 -5.24 -0.07
N VAL A 144 38.77 -3.92 -0.29
CA VAL A 144 37.62 -3.00 -0.20
C VAL A 144 36.51 -3.43 -1.15
N LEU A 145 36.80 -3.65 -2.44
CA LEU A 145 35.80 -4.08 -3.42
C LEU A 145 35.15 -5.43 -3.05
N SER A 146 35.94 -6.37 -2.53
CA SER A 146 35.43 -7.69 -2.12
C SER A 146 34.51 -7.60 -0.92
N VAL A 147 34.84 -6.78 0.08
CA VAL A 147 34.00 -6.60 1.26
C VAL A 147 32.75 -5.78 0.92
N LEU A 148 32.85 -4.76 0.05
CA LEU A 148 31.68 -4.01 -0.44
C LEU A 148 30.65 -4.91 -1.12
N GLY A 149 31.07 -5.76 -2.06
CA GLY A 149 30.14 -6.69 -2.73
C GLY A 149 29.49 -7.67 -1.75
N LYS A 150 30.19 -8.05 -0.66
CA LYS A 150 29.61 -8.89 0.39
C LYS A 150 28.70 -8.12 1.36
N ALA A 151 28.96 -6.83 1.57
CA ALA A 151 28.07 -5.95 2.31
C ALA A 151 26.75 -5.75 1.55
N ASP A 152 26.79 -5.61 0.22
CA ASP A 152 25.59 -5.56 -0.64
C ASP A 152 24.74 -6.84 -0.47
N ASP A 153 25.38 -8.02 -0.50
CA ASP A 153 24.72 -9.32 -0.28
C ASP A 153 24.06 -9.38 1.12
N LEU A 154 24.76 -8.89 2.15
CA LEU A 154 24.28 -8.86 3.53
C LEU A 154 23.09 -7.92 3.70
N GLU A 155 23.13 -6.72 3.11
CA GLU A 155 22.01 -5.77 3.12
C GLU A 155 20.77 -6.35 2.44
N MET A 156 20.93 -7.03 1.31
CA MET A 156 19.81 -7.70 0.65
C MET A 156 19.19 -8.78 1.55
N ARG A 157 20.01 -9.59 2.22
CA ARG A 157 19.54 -10.64 3.15
C ARG A 157 18.88 -10.04 4.39
N LEU A 158 19.44 -8.96 4.92
CA LEU A 158 18.90 -8.21 6.03
C LEU A 158 17.53 -7.61 5.67
N LYS A 159 17.37 -7.07 4.47
CA LYS A 159 16.07 -6.57 3.98
C LYS A 159 15.03 -7.70 3.90
N ARG A 160 15.41 -8.88 3.39
CA ARG A 160 14.54 -10.07 3.37
C ARG A 160 14.16 -10.54 4.78
N LEU A 161 15.10 -10.47 5.74
CA LEU A 161 14.83 -10.80 7.13
C LEU A 161 13.77 -9.87 7.73
N HIS A 162 13.92 -8.56 7.55
CA HIS A 162 12.92 -7.57 8.00
C HIS A 162 11.54 -7.84 7.39
N GLN A 163 11.46 -8.12 6.09
CA GLN A 163 10.20 -8.47 5.41
C GLN A 163 9.50 -9.67 6.06
N LYS A 164 10.26 -10.72 6.41
CA LYS A 164 9.73 -11.92 7.06
C LYS A 164 9.34 -11.68 8.52
N LEU A 165 10.03 -10.80 9.24
CA LEU A 165 9.64 -10.39 10.60
C LEU A 165 8.33 -9.57 10.59
N THR A 166 8.20 -8.60 9.69
CA THR A 166 6.94 -7.84 9.52
C THR A 166 5.78 -8.76 9.14
N MET A 167 6.04 -9.75 8.28
CA MET A 167 5.06 -10.76 7.90
C MET A 167 4.68 -11.69 9.06
N LEU A 168 5.64 -12.07 9.91
CA LEU A 168 5.40 -12.84 11.12
C LEU A 168 4.44 -12.09 12.05
N GLU A 169 4.68 -10.80 12.30
CA GLU A 169 3.77 -9.96 13.09
C GLU A 169 2.38 -9.87 12.45
N ARG A 170 2.30 -9.62 11.14
CA ARG A 170 1.02 -9.52 10.41
C ARG A 170 0.21 -10.81 10.45
N PHE A 171 0.86 -11.96 10.28
CA PHE A 171 0.20 -13.27 10.40
C PHE A 171 -0.27 -13.53 11.81
N SER A 172 0.58 -13.28 12.82
CA SER A 172 0.19 -13.47 14.21
C SER A 172 -1.00 -12.61 14.59
N ASP A 173 -1.00 -11.32 14.25
CA ASP A 173 -2.17 -10.46 14.50
C ASP A 173 -3.41 -10.92 13.72
N PHE A 174 -3.25 -11.35 12.46
CA PHE A 174 -4.36 -11.82 11.62
C PHE A 174 -5.06 -13.03 12.22
N PHE A 175 -4.29 -14.08 12.49
CA PHE A 175 -4.83 -15.36 12.92
C PHE A 175 -5.30 -15.32 14.37
N LEU A 176 -4.66 -14.51 15.23
CA LEU A 176 -5.13 -14.30 16.59
C LEU A 176 -6.51 -13.63 16.60
N GLU A 177 -6.71 -12.62 15.76
CA GLU A 177 -8.00 -11.95 15.61
C GLU A 177 -9.08 -12.85 15.02
N LYS A 178 -8.70 -13.67 14.03
CA LYS A 178 -9.62 -14.62 13.38
C LYS A 178 -10.13 -15.68 14.35
N GLU A 179 -9.28 -16.21 15.21
CA GLU A 179 -9.64 -17.29 16.13
C GLU A 179 -10.33 -16.81 17.40
N HIS A 180 -10.06 -15.58 17.85
CA HIS A 180 -10.61 -15.00 19.07
C HIS A 180 -11.42 -13.73 18.79
N ALA A 181 -12.29 -13.79 17.78
CA ALA A 181 -13.08 -12.64 17.33
C ALA A 181 -13.94 -12.03 18.45
N ASP A 182 -14.40 -12.86 19.40
CA ASP A 182 -15.15 -12.47 20.60
C ASP A 182 -14.31 -11.55 21.51
N ILE A 183 -13.07 -11.91 21.82
CA ILE A 183 -12.17 -11.13 22.67
C ILE A 183 -11.76 -9.83 21.97
N PHE A 184 -11.44 -9.89 20.68
CA PHE A 184 -10.97 -8.72 19.93
C PHE A 184 -12.08 -7.74 19.56
N SER A 185 -13.35 -8.17 19.56
CA SER A 185 -14.50 -7.28 19.42
C SER A 185 -14.58 -6.22 20.54
N GLU A 186 -13.95 -6.51 21.69
CA GLU A 186 -13.94 -5.66 22.87
C GLU A 186 -12.58 -5.00 23.16
N ILE A 187 -11.70 -4.72 22.19
CA ILE A 187 -10.41 -4.01 22.45
C ILE A 187 -10.27 -2.71 21.63
N LYS A 188 -10.01 -1.56 22.28
CA LYS A 188 -9.73 -0.26 21.64
C LYS A 188 -8.22 -0.18 21.32
N ARG A 189 -7.82 0.07 20.06
CA ARG A 189 -6.41 0.14 19.62
C ARG A 189 -6.04 1.51 19.01
N LEU A 190 -4.73 1.84 19.07
CA LEU A 190 -4.14 3.07 18.54
C LEU A 190 -4.08 3.07 17.00
N PRO A 191 -4.07 4.25 16.34
CA PRO A 191 -4.05 4.37 14.89
C PRO A 191 -2.76 3.78 14.28
N GLY A 192 -2.86 3.07 13.15
CA GLY A 192 -1.71 2.57 12.36
C GLY A 192 -1.43 1.06 12.44
N ARG A 193 -2.00 0.35 13.42
CA ARG A 193 -2.07 -1.12 13.46
C ARG A 193 -3.52 -1.57 13.19
N ARG A 194 -3.71 -2.76 12.60
CA ARG A 194 -5.03 -3.30 12.18
C ARG A 194 -6.15 -2.90 13.15
N VAL A 195 -7.12 -2.19 12.59
CA VAL A 195 -8.28 -1.60 13.27
C VAL A 195 -9.40 -2.62 13.23
N ILE A 196 -9.94 -3.00 14.39
CA ILE A 196 -11.33 -3.49 14.52
C ILE A 196 -12.03 -2.50 15.43
N ILE A 197 -13.26 -2.16 15.08
CA ILE A 197 -14.08 -1.19 15.81
C ILE A 197 -14.84 -1.91 16.89
N LYS A 198 -14.65 -1.47 18.14
CA LYS A 198 -15.56 -1.82 19.24
C LYS A 198 -16.97 -1.30 19.00
N VAL A 199 -17.93 -2.10 19.44
CA VAL A 199 -19.28 -1.69 19.83
C VAL A 199 -19.22 -0.75 21.05
N GLY A 200 -20.03 0.31 21.02
CA GLY A 200 -20.34 1.15 22.20
C GLY A 200 -19.55 2.45 22.34
N ASP A 201 -19.93 3.48 21.58
CA ASP A 201 -19.80 4.91 21.93
C ASP A 201 -20.48 5.71 20.80
N GLY A 202 -21.14 6.83 21.10
CA GLY A 202 -22.07 7.61 20.24
C GLY A 202 -21.52 8.19 18.91
N ARG A 203 -20.51 7.57 18.29
CA ARG A 203 -20.01 7.81 16.92
C ARG A 203 -20.68 6.92 15.87
N THR A 204 -21.49 5.95 16.27
CA THR A 204 -22.23 5.03 15.39
C THR A 204 -23.16 5.76 14.42
N GLU A 205 -23.80 6.86 14.84
CA GLU A 205 -24.68 7.64 13.96
C GLU A 205 -23.91 8.30 12.79
N THR A 206 -22.72 8.87 13.05
CA THR A 206 -21.88 9.46 12.00
C THR A 206 -21.26 8.43 11.05
N ILE A 207 -20.96 7.22 11.55
CA ILE A 207 -20.47 6.11 10.73
C ILE A 207 -21.61 5.56 9.89
N GLN A 208 -22.79 5.36 10.47
CA GLN A 208 -23.99 4.97 9.74
C GLN A 208 -24.34 6.01 8.68
N SER A 209 -24.31 7.31 8.97
CA SER A 209 -24.63 8.35 7.97
C SER A 209 -23.63 8.38 6.81
N ARG A 210 -22.33 8.28 7.06
CA ARG A 210 -21.30 8.20 6.00
C ARG A 210 -21.41 6.93 5.16
N VAL A 211 -21.67 5.79 5.80
CA VAL A 211 -21.91 4.52 5.11
C VAL A 211 -23.20 4.59 4.29
N LEU A 212 -24.27 5.20 4.83
CA LEU A 212 -25.53 5.43 4.11
C LEU A 212 -25.35 6.36 2.91
N ASP A 213 -24.57 7.42 3.04
CA ASP A 213 -24.28 8.34 1.94
C ASP A 213 -23.43 7.67 0.86
N ALA A 214 -22.50 6.81 1.24
CA ALA A 214 -21.75 6.01 0.28
C ALA A 214 -22.62 4.96 -0.41
N VAL A 215 -23.49 4.27 0.31
CA VAL A 215 -24.47 3.33 -0.27
C VAL A 215 -25.42 4.07 -1.22
N ARG A 216 -25.84 5.30 -0.89
CA ARG A 216 -26.60 6.17 -1.80
C ARG A 216 -25.77 6.51 -3.03
N ALA A 217 -24.50 6.90 -2.87
CA ALA A 217 -23.60 7.20 -3.98
C ALA A 217 -23.36 5.98 -4.89
N GLN A 218 -23.26 4.78 -4.32
CA GLN A 218 -23.18 3.51 -5.08
C GLN A 218 -24.44 3.28 -5.92
N LYS A 219 -25.63 3.45 -5.32
CA LYS A 219 -26.91 3.37 -6.06
C LYS A 219 -26.99 4.43 -7.16
N ASP A 220 -26.51 5.64 -6.90
CA ASP A 220 -26.49 6.72 -7.88
C ASP A 220 -25.49 6.42 -9.01
N ALA A 221 -24.32 5.85 -8.71
CA ALA A 221 -23.34 5.40 -9.69
C ALA A 221 -23.91 4.27 -10.57
N GLU A 222 -24.56 3.26 -9.99
CA GLU A 222 -25.24 2.20 -10.75
C GLU A 222 -26.32 2.76 -11.68
N ARG A 223 -27.11 3.74 -11.22
CA ARG A 223 -28.12 4.42 -12.04
C ARG A 223 -27.49 5.22 -13.18
N LEU A 224 -26.42 5.97 -12.92
CA LEU A 224 -25.67 6.71 -13.95
C LEU A 224 -25.07 5.78 -15.00
N HIS A 225 -24.56 4.62 -14.57
CA HIS A 225 -24.05 3.63 -15.48
C HIS A 225 -25.13 3.12 -16.43
N ARG A 226 -26.36 2.88 -15.94
CA ARG A 226 -27.50 2.51 -16.82
C ARG A 226 -27.90 3.64 -17.78
N CYS A 227 -27.59 4.89 -17.46
CA CYS A 227 -27.79 6.05 -18.34
C CYS A 227 -26.65 6.21 -19.38
N SER A 228 -25.59 5.41 -19.28
CA SER A 228 -24.50 5.35 -20.24
C SER A 228 -24.83 4.28 -21.27
N ALA A 229 -25.07 4.65 -22.53
CA ALA A 229 -25.43 3.68 -23.55
C ALA A 229 -24.29 2.66 -23.76
N PRO A 230 -24.57 1.37 -24.02
CA PRO A 230 -23.54 0.34 -24.22
C PRO A 230 -22.52 0.70 -25.32
N SER A 231 -22.97 1.34 -26.39
CA SER A 231 -22.11 1.82 -27.50
C SER A 231 -21.21 3.00 -27.14
N GLN A 232 -21.44 3.65 -26.00
CA GLN A 232 -20.70 4.82 -25.52
C GLN A 232 -19.83 4.50 -24.30
N GLN A 233 -19.90 3.28 -23.76
CA GLN A 233 -19.13 2.88 -22.57
C GLN A 233 -17.62 3.10 -22.75
N ASN A 234 -17.09 2.86 -23.96
CA ASN A 234 -15.66 3.04 -24.24
C ASN A 234 -15.22 4.52 -24.34
N GLY A 235 -16.17 5.46 -24.44
CA GLY A 235 -15.91 6.90 -24.59
C GLY A 235 -16.19 7.72 -23.32
N ILE A 236 -16.59 7.08 -22.21
CA ILE A 236 -16.94 7.77 -20.96
C ILE A 236 -15.84 7.51 -19.93
N HIS A 237 -15.07 8.54 -19.60
CA HIS A 237 -14.07 8.50 -18.55
C HIS A 237 -14.64 9.12 -17.27
N ILE A 238 -14.32 8.54 -16.12
CA ILE A 238 -14.85 8.95 -14.82
C ILE A 238 -13.74 9.46 -13.91
N GLY A 239 -13.99 10.59 -13.25
CA GLY A 239 -13.09 11.10 -12.21
C GLY A 239 -13.18 10.24 -10.94
N ILE A 240 -12.06 9.59 -10.57
CA ILE A 240 -11.99 8.80 -9.34
C ILE A 240 -11.75 9.76 -8.17
N SER A 241 -10.64 10.49 -8.19
CA SER A 241 -10.29 11.52 -7.22
C SER A 241 -10.21 12.85 -7.94
N VAL A 242 -11.13 13.77 -7.63
CA VAL A 242 -11.17 15.09 -8.27
C VAL A 242 -11.26 16.14 -7.18
N PRO A 243 -10.27 17.05 -7.06
CA PRO A 243 -10.29 18.06 -6.03
C PRO A 243 -11.44 19.04 -6.30
N ARG A 244 -12.05 19.55 -5.22
CA ARG A 244 -13.16 20.53 -5.26
C ARG A 244 -14.49 20.00 -5.81
N VAL A 245 -14.62 18.70 -6.06
CA VAL A 245 -15.90 18.05 -6.37
C VAL A 245 -16.49 17.48 -5.08
N HIS A 246 -17.78 17.71 -4.86
CA HIS A 246 -18.47 17.18 -3.69
C HIS A 246 -18.48 15.64 -3.71
N LYS A 247 -18.42 14.98 -2.55
CA LYS A 247 -18.24 13.52 -2.45
C LYS A 247 -19.30 12.70 -3.21
N ARG A 248 -20.51 13.26 -3.35
CA ARG A 248 -21.65 12.64 -4.02
C ARG A 248 -21.77 13.00 -5.52
N ASP A 249 -20.93 13.90 -6.01
CA ASP A 249 -20.97 14.38 -7.39
C ASP A 249 -19.99 13.60 -8.26
N PHE A 250 -20.31 13.46 -9.55
CA PHE A 250 -19.53 12.69 -10.50
C PHE A 250 -18.99 13.61 -11.59
N ALA A 251 -17.67 13.59 -11.81
CA ALA A 251 -17.07 14.25 -12.95
C ALA A 251 -16.87 13.23 -14.07
N PHE A 252 -17.29 13.57 -15.28
CA PHE A 252 -17.11 12.74 -16.47
C PHE A 252 -16.43 13.52 -17.59
N LEU A 253 -15.66 12.80 -18.39
CA LEU A 253 -15.14 13.26 -19.66
C LEU A 253 -15.68 12.31 -20.75
N LEU A 254 -16.47 12.85 -21.67
CA LEU A 254 -17.11 12.08 -22.73
C LEU A 254 -16.51 12.45 -24.09
N SER A 255 -16.03 11.47 -24.85
CA SER A 255 -15.67 11.69 -26.24
C SER A 255 -16.90 11.46 -27.14
N MET A 256 -17.35 12.52 -27.82
CA MET A 256 -18.48 12.48 -28.74
C MET A 256 -18.06 13.08 -30.08
N ASN A 257 -18.14 12.30 -31.15
CA ASN A 257 -17.80 12.72 -32.52
C ASN A 257 -16.39 13.35 -32.64
N GLY A 258 -15.40 12.81 -31.92
CA GLY A 258 -14.02 13.31 -31.92
C GLY A 258 -13.78 14.57 -31.07
N THR A 259 -14.81 15.08 -30.38
CA THR A 259 -14.69 16.20 -29.43
C THR A 259 -14.95 15.69 -28.01
N SER A 260 -14.13 16.13 -27.06
CA SER A 260 -14.24 15.72 -25.66
C SER A 260 -14.99 16.77 -24.85
N TYR A 261 -16.02 16.33 -24.12
CA TYR A 261 -16.91 17.16 -23.31
C TYR A 261 -16.74 16.79 -21.84
N GLU A 262 -16.44 17.80 -21.03
CA GLU A 262 -16.31 17.63 -19.58
C GLU A 262 -17.60 18.06 -18.89
N VAL A 263 -18.15 17.20 -18.02
CA VAL A 263 -19.41 17.47 -17.31
C VAL A 263 -19.33 17.07 -15.85
N LEU A 264 -20.02 17.84 -15.00
CA LEU A 264 -20.26 17.55 -13.60
C LEU A 264 -21.71 17.08 -13.43
N VAL A 265 -21.90 15.96 -12.75
CA VAL A 265 -23.20 15.30 -12.60
C VAL A 265 -23.56 15.17 -11.13
N GLN A 266 -24.68 15.76 -10.72
CA GLN A 266 -25.14 15.82 -9.34
C GLN A 266 -26.43 15.04 -9.16
N PRO A 267 -26.50 14.06 -8.25
CA PRO A 267 -27.74 13.35 -7.94
C PRO A 267 -28.79 14.28 -7.30
N VAL A 268 -30.00 14.31 -7.82
CA VAL A 268 -31.11 15.14 -7.32
C VAL A 268 -32.45 14.41 -7.33
N THR A 269 -33.37 14.87 -6.49
CA THR A 269 -34.78 14.43 -6.54
C THR A 269 -35.60 15.45 -7.33
N ILE A 270 -36.12 15.04 -8.48
CA ILE A 270 -36.93 15.87 -9.36
C ILE A 270 -38.40 15.65 -9.00
N ARG A 271 -39.03 16.67 -8.41
CA ARG A 271 -40.39 16.59 -7.82
C ARG A 271 -41.51 16.75 -8.85
N ALA A 272 -41.24 17.40 -9.98
CA ALA A 272 -42.16 17.50 -11.10
C ALA A 272 -41.37 17.59 -12.40
N VAL A 273 -41.61 16.65 -13.31
CA VAL A 273 -41.14 16.75 -14.69
C VAL A 273 -42.34 17.25 -15.50
N HIS A 274 -42.38 18.55 -15.80
CA HIS A 274 -43.52 19.15 -16.53
C HIS A 274 -43.72 18.53 -17.92
N ASP A 275 -42.67 17.95 -18.52
CA ASP A 275 -42.75 17.14 -19.74
C ASP A 275 -41.68 16.01 -19.76
N PRO A 276 -42.06 14.76 -19.47
CA PRO A 276 -41.12 13.61 -19.45
C PRO A 276 -40.48 13.30 -20.81
N SER A 277 -41.05 13.79 -21.92
CA SER A 277 -40.51 13.59 -23.26
C SER A 277 -39.35 14.53 -23.59
N MET A 278 -39.28 15.69 -22.91
CA MET A 278 -38.25 16.72 -23.10
C MET A 278 -37.00 16.50 -22.23
N VAL A 279 -37.05 15.59 -21.26
CA VAL A 279 -35.92 15.31 -20.35
C VAL A 279 -35.04 14.19 -20.92
N PRO A 280 -33.75 14.45 -21.15
CA PRO A 280 -32.81 13.41 -21.58
C PRO A 280 -32.82 12.19 -20.65
N LYS A 281 -32.82 11.00 -21.25
CA LYS A 281 -32.79 9.71 -20.54
C LYS A 281 -31.39 9.11 -20.42
N ASN A 282 -30.43 9.64 -21.16
CA ASN A 282 -29.05 9.17 -21.20
C ASN A 282 -28.06 10.34 -21.17
N LEU A 283 -26.81 10.04 -20.76
CA LEU A 283 -25.79 11.05 -20.50
C LEU A 283 -25.39 11.80 -21.78
N ALA A 284 -25.24 11.11 -22.91
CA ALA A 284 -24.83 11.73 -24.17
C ALA A 284 -25.88 12.71 -24.73
N THR A 285 -27.17 12.40 -24.61
CA THR A 285 -28.25 13.31 -24.99
C THR A 285 -28.30 14.52 -24.06
N ALA A 286 -28.04 14.33 -22.76
CA ALA A 286 -27.93 15.44 -21.80
C ALA A 286 -26.76 16.37 -22.16
N VAL A 287 -25.56 15.81 -22.41
CA VAL A 287 -24.38 16.58 -22.83
C VAL A 287 -24.61 17.29 -24.16
N SER A 288 -25.22 16.62 -25.14
CA SER A 288 -25.56 17.23 -26.44
C SER A 288 -26.54 18.40 -26.29
N THR A 289 -27.50 18.29 -25.36
CA THR A 289 -28.46 19.36 -25.07
C THR A 289 -27.78 20.54 -24.41
N LEU A 290 -26.89 20.28 -23.44
CA LEU A 290 -26.07 21.28 -22.76
C LEU A 290 -25.19 22.05 -23.77
N ALA A 291 -24.53 21.33 -24.68
CA ALA A 291 -23.68 21.92 -25.73
C ALA A 291 -24.47 22.76 -26.74
N LYS A 292 -25.67 22.31 -27.15
CA LYS A 292 -26.50 23.00 -28.16
C LYS A 292 -27.23 24.22 -27.60
N LYS A 293 -27.75 24.15 -26.37
CA LYS A 293 -28.65 25.18 -25.81
C LYS A 293 -27.93 26.26 -25.00
N LYS A 294 -26.60 26.19 -24.82
CA LYS A 294 -25.83 27.06 -23.89
C LYS A 294 -26.51 27.20 -22.52
N GLN A 295 -27.14 26.13 -22.04
CA GLN A 295 -27.76 26.11 -20.72
C GLN A 295 -26.69 25.77 -19.69
N ASP A 296 -26.75 26.40 -18.52
CA ASP A 296 -25.82 26.09 -17.42
C ASP A 296 -26.09 24.68 -16.86
N ASN A 297 -27.36 24.26 -16.86
CA ASN A 297 -27.82 23.01 -16.28
C ASN A 297 -28.77 22.25 -17.21
N CYS A 298 -28.60 20.92 -17.28
CA CYS A 298 -29.51 19.99 -17.94
C CYS A 298 -29.97 18.93 -16.95
N TYR A 299 -31.28 18.77 -16.76
CA TYR A 299 -31.81 17.69 -15.93
C TYR A 299 -31.86 16.39 -16.73
N MET A 300 -31.54 15.26 -16.10
CA MET A 300 -31.58 13.92 -16.68
C MET A 300 -32.37 12.99 -15.76
N VAL A 301 -33.34 12.26 -16.33
CA VAL A 301 -34.15 11.28 -15.59
C VAL A 301 -33.96 9.90 -16.24
N PRO A 302 -33.40 8.92 -15.51
CA PRO A 302 -33.23 7.56 -16.02
C PRO A 302 -34.57 6.93 -16.40
N SER A 303 -34.60 6.12 -17.46
CA SER A 303 -35.82 5.53 -18.05
C SER A 303 -36.73 4.73 -17.08
N LEU A 304 -36.22 4.30 -15.93
CA LEU A 304 -36.93 3.50 -14.91
C LEU A 304 -37.08 4.25 -13.57
N SER A 305 -36.85 5.56 -13.54
CA SER A 305 -37.02 6.37 -12.33
C SER A 305 -38.14 7.39 -12.46
N THR A 306 -38.94 7.54 -11.40
CA THR A 306 -40.05 8.48 -11.33
C THR A 306 -39.67 9.82 -10.71
N SER A 307 -38.63 9.86 -9.88
CA SER A 307 -38.22 11.07 -9.15
C SER A 307 -36.71 11.20 -8.89
N ALA A 308 -35.93 10.11 -8.99
CA ALA A 308 -34.49 10.19 -8.81
C ALA A 308 -33.81 10.49 -10.16
N GLY A 309 -33.18 11.64 -10.26
CA GLY A 309 -32.51 12.09 -11.49
C GLY A 309 -31.18 12.74 -11.19
N PHE A 310 -30.67 13.44 -12.20
CA PHE A 310 -29.36 14.09 -12.15
C PHE A 310 -29.42 15.48 -12.76
N ILE A 311 -28.63 16.40 -12.22
CA ILE A 311 -28.28 17.65 -12.88
C ILE A 311 -26.94 17.43 -13.57
N VAL A 312 -26.89 17.69 -14.87
CA VAL A 312 -25.67 17.68 -15.68
C VAL A 312 -25.32 19.13 -15.98
N GLN A 313 -24.12 19.55 -15.61
CA GLN A 313 -23.67 20.94 -15.76
C GLN A 313 -22.24 21.00 -16.31
N ASN A 314 -21.90 22.10 -16.97
CA ASN A 314 -20.52 22.37 -17.34
C ASN A 314 -19.72 22.69 -16.05
N PRO A 315 -18.57 22.05 -15.80
CA PRO A 315 -17.80 22.36 -14.62
C PRO A 315 -17.26 23.80 -14.71
N PRO A 316 -17.16 24.52 -13.58
CA PRO A 316 -16.68 25.91 -13.57
C PRO A 316 -15.20 26.03 -13.95
N THR A 317 -14.45 24.93 -13.88
CA THR A 317 -13.04 24.84 -14.28
C THR A 317 -12.76 23.46 -14.89
N ASN A 318 -11.68 23.35 -15.66
CA ASN A 318 -11.22 22.08 -16.23
C ASN A 318 -10.73 21.12 -15.13
N LEU A 319 -11.51 20.09 -14.84
CA LEU A 319 -11.19 19.06 -13.84
C LEU A 319 -10.43 17.89 -14.50
N LEU A 320 -10.98 17.33 -15.57
CA LEU A 320 -10.57 16.08 -16.23
C LEU A 320 -10.01 16.25 -17.64
N SER A 321 -10.40 17.27 -18.39
CA SER A 321 -9.93 17.49 -19.79
C SER A 321 -8.40 17.50 -19.92
N ALA A 322 -7.69 18.05 -18.93
CA ALA A 322 -6.23 18.06 -18.88
C ALA A 322 -5.58 16.67 -18.66
N LEU A 323 -6.37 15.64 -18.35
CA LEU A 323 -5.93 14.25 -18.18
C LEU A 323 -6.12 13.41 -19.44
N GLU A 324 -6.85 13.87 -20.45
CA GLU A 324 -7.19 13.09 -21.66
C GLU A 324 -5.94 12.53 -22.36
N TYR A 325 -4.96 13.41 -22.61
CA TYR A 325 -3.72 13.09 -23.31
C TYR A 325 -2.56 12.71 -22.38
N LYS A 326 -2.83 12.48 -21.08
CA LYS A 326 -1.80 12.03 -20.15
C LYS A 326 -1.53 10.55 -20.33
N GLU A 327 -0.27 10.19 -20.16
CA GLU A 327 0.14 8.78 -20.07
C GLU A 327 -0.51 8.10 -18.86
N PRO A 328 -0.84 6.82 -18.96
CA PRO A 328 -1.41 6.06 -17.86
C PRO A 328 -0.38 5.81 -16.76
N LEU A 329 -0.87 5.50 -15.54
CA LEU A 329 -0.04 5.16 -14.39
C LEU A 329 0.89 3.99 -14.68
N SER A 330 0.46 3.01 -15.49
CA SER A 330 1.28 1.86 -15.88
C SER A 330 2.61 2.26 -16.54
N THR A 331 2.63 3.30 -17.37
CA THR A 331 3.86 3.81 -18.01
C THR A 331 4.80 4.41 -16.96
N ALA A 332 4.27 5.22 -16.04
CA ALA A 332 5.04 5.79 -14.94
C ALA A 332 5.56 4.73 -13.95
N ILE A 333 4.92 3.56 -13.88
CA ILE A 333 5.35 2.43 -13.05
C ILE A 333 6.48 1.66 -13.75
N ARG A 334 6.38 1.42 -15.07
CA ARG A 334 7.35 0.63 -15.84
C ARG A 334 8.61 1.40 -16.22
N ASP A 335 8.49 2.68 -16.61
CA ASP A 335 9.54 3.41 -17.33
C ASP A 335 10.23 4.51 -16.49
N GLN A 336 10.36 4.33 -15.17
CA GLN A 336 10.88 5.35 -14.25
C GLN A 336 12.29 5.88 -14.56
N ASN A 337 13.07 5.15 -15.37
CA ASN A 337 14.45 5.46 -15.69
C ASN A 337 14.69 5.78 -17.18
N VAL A 338 13.65 5.74 -18.03
CA VAL A 338 13.83 5.75 -19.49
C VAL A 338 13.70 7.16 -20.10
N TYR A 339 12.91 8.06 -19.50
CA TYR A 339 12.65 9.39 -20.06
C TYR A 339 12.79 10.51 -19.03
N LEU A 340 13.61 11.52 -19.34
CA LEU A 340 13.73 12.78 -18.58
C LEU A 340 12.42 13.59 -18.54
N SER A 341 11.49 13.34 -19.49
CA SER A 341 10.16 13.97 -19.55
C SER A 341 9.07 13.20 -18.78
N SER A 342 9.35 11.97 -18.32
CA SER A 342 8.38 11.17 -17.56
C SER A 342 8.14 11.82 -16.19
N GLN A 343 6.87 11.93 -15.77
CA GLN A 343 6.55 12.42 -14.44
C GLN A 343 7.07 11.42 -13.41
N LYS A 344 8.17 11.76 -12.74
CA LYS A 344 8.69 10.95 -11.64
C LYS A 344 7.65 10.89 -10.52
N LEU A 345 7.15 9.70 -10.25
CA LEU A 345 6.19 9.45 -9.19
C LEU A 345 6.93 9.46 -7.83
N TYR A 346 6.90 10.58 -7.12
CA TYR A 346 7.49 10.69 -5.78
C TYR A 346 6.65 9.96 -4.75
N SER A 347 7.24 9.53 -3.64
CA SER A 347 6.53 8.77 -2.59
C SER A 347 5.33 9.50 -1.99
N GLN A 348 5.38 10.84 -1.90
CA GLN A 348 4.23 11.63 -1.49
C GLN A 348 3.09 11.56 -2.52
N ASP A 349 3.41 11.59 -3.81
CA ASP A 349 2.42 11.47 -4.88
C ASP A 349 1.84 10.05 -4.93
N GLN A 350 2.66 9.00 -4.74
CA GLN A 350 2.20 7.61 -4.64
C GLN A 350 1.13 7.45 -3.57
N ASN A 351 1.44 7.89 -2.34
CA ASN A 351 0.53 7.78 -1.21
C ASN A 351 -0.76 8.58 -1.46
N ALA A 352 -0.65 9.81 -1.99
CA ALA A 352 -1.82 10.64 -2.23
C ALA A 352 -2.73 10.11 -3.35
N ILE A 353 -2.15 9.64 -4.45
CA ILE A 353 -2.90 9.05 -5.56
C ILE A 353 -3.58 7.76 -5.08
N ALA A 354 -2.85 6.91 -4.34
CA ALA A 354 -3.39 5.67 -3.78
C ALA A 354 -4.56 5.95 -2.83
N THR A 355 -4.40 6.91 -1.91
CA THR A 355 -5.48 7.36 -1.01
C THR A 355 -6.67 7.91 -1.78
N GLY A 356 -6.45 8.73 -2.79
CA GLY A 356 -7.51 9.28 -3.63
C GLY A 356 -8.25 8.21 -4.43
N ILE A 357 -7.55 7.19 -4.93
CA ILE A 357 -8.16 6.04 -5.60
C ILE A 357 -8.98 5.20 -4.62
N ALA A 358 -8.44 4.87 -3.45
CA ALA A 358 -9.16 4.10 -2.43
C ALA A 358 -10.48 4.81 -2.03
N GLN A 359 -10.41 6.12 -1.76
CA GLN A 359 -11.59 6.90 -1.42
C GLN A 359 -12.59 7.03 -2.59
N GLY A 360 -12.09 7.35 -3.79
CA GLY A 360 -12.92 7.57 -4.96
C GLY A 360 -13.58 6.31 -5.51
N CYS A 361 -12.94 5.15 -5.36
CA CYS A 361 -13.48 3.87 -5.80
C CYS A 361 -14.61 3.36 -4.88
N PHE A 362 -14.65 3.73 -3.60
CA PHE A 362 -15.67 3.25 -2.67
C PHE A 362 -17.11 3.51 -3.15
N ARG A 363 -17.36 4.71 -3.68
CA ARG A 363 -18.67 5.08 -4.25
C ARG A 363 -18.99 4.41 -5.59
N LEU A 364 -17.99 3.75 -6.20
CA LEU A 364 -18.13 3.03 -7.47
C LEU A 364 -18.25 1.53 -7.27
N ILE A 365 -18.09 1.00 -6.05
CA ILE A 365 -18.30 -0.42 -5.75
C ILE A 365 -19.76 -0.79 -6.07
N GLY A 366 -19.95 -1.89 -6.80
CA GLY A 366 -21.22 -2.31 -7.40
C GLY A 366 -21.42 -1.83 -8.84
N SER A 367 -20.74 -0.76 -9.26
CA SER A 367 -20.84 -0.26 -10.64
C SER A 367 -19.94 -1.04 -11.60
N GLN A 368 -20.32 -1.09 -12.89
CA GLN A 368 -19.50 -1.75 -13.91
C GLN A 368 -18.20 -0.99 -14.22
N TRP A 369 -18.09 0.29 -13.87
CA TRP A 369 -16.86 1.06 -14.14
C TRP A 369 -15.62 0.45 -13.46
N LEU A 370 -15.76 -0.12 -12.26
CA LEU A 370 -14.64 -0.76 -11.58
C LEU A 370 -14.16 -2.05 -12.26
N SER A 371 -14.88 -2.59 -13.25
CA SER A 371 -14.37 -3.68 -14.09
C SER A 371 -13.20 -3.22 -14.98
N PHE A 372 -13.14 -1.93 -15.32
CA PHE A 372 -12.05 -1.32 -16.09
C PHE A 372 -10.88 -0.86 -15.21
N LEU A 373 -10.98 -1.00 -13.88
CA LEU A 373 -9.95 -0.52 -12.96
C LEU A 373 -8.63 -1.29 -13.15
N ASP A 374 -7.62 -0.57 -13.61
CA ASP A 374 -6.27 -1.04 -13.93
C ASP A 374 -5.32 0.17 -14.03
N CYS A 375 -4.06 0.02 -13.64
CA CYS A 375 -3.05 1.08 -13.79
C CYS A 375 -2.84 1.53 -15.24
N SER A 376 -3.15 0.69 -16.23
CA SER A 376 -3.18 1.04 -17.66
C SER A 376 -4.32 1.99 -18.05
N ASN A 377 -5.37 2.05 -17.25
CA ASN A 377 -6.56 2.87 -17.51
C ASN A 377 -6.65 4.12 -16.64
N ILE A 378 -5.80 4.23 -15.60
CA ILE A 378 -5.80 5.37 -14.70
C ILE A 378 -4.79 6.42 -15.17
N ARG A 379 -5.27 7.65 -15.33
CA ARG A 379 -4.44 8.84 -15.61
C ARG A 379 -4.50 9.77 -14.42
N TRP A 380 -3.42 10.50 -14.18
CA TRP A 380 -3.33 11.40 -13.03
C TRP A 380 -2.55 12.67 -13.34
N ARG A 381 -2.77 13.70 -12.52
CA ARG A 381 -1.94 14.91 -12.51
C ARG A 381 -1.98 15.58 -11.15
N ARG A 382 -0.92 16.34 -10.87
CA ARG A 382 -0.95 17.35 -9.81
C ARG A 382 -1.54 18.66 -10.34
N THR A 383 -2.47 19.22 -9.58
CA THR A 383 -3.09 20.53 -9.83
C THR A 383 -2.18 21.65 -9.34
N LYS A 384 -2.45 22.90 -9.76
CA LYS A 384 -1.68 24.09 -9.37
C LYS A 384 -1.65 24.30 -7.85
N ASP A 385 -2.73 23.96 -7.16
CA ASP A 385 -2.83 24.06 -5.69
C ASP A 385 -2.16 22.89 -4.95
N GLY A 386 -1.44 22.05 -5.68
CA GLY A 386 -0.79 20.86 -5.15
C GLY A 386 -1.73 19.67 -4.92
N ASN A 387 -3.04 19.78 -5.11
CA ASN A 387 -3.95 18.63 -5.03
C ASN A 387 -3.78 17.69 -6.22
N TRP A 388 -4.30 16.46 -6.15
CA TRP A 388 -4.18 15.48 -7.22
C TRP A 388 -5.53 15.19 -7.82
N ALA A 389 -5.55 15.03 -9.14
CA ALA A 389 -6.72 14.56 -9.88
C ALA A 389 -6.39 13.23 -10.55
N SER A 390 -7.28 12.25 -10.44
CA SER A 390 -7.19 10.96 -11.11
C SER A 390 -8.48 10.63 -11.86
N MET A 391 -8.30 10.06 -13.05
CA MET A 391 -9.37 9.70 -13.97
C MET A 391 -9.20 8.24 -14.38
N LEU A 392 -10.30 7.49 -14.34
CA LEU A 392 -10.40 6.15 -14.91
C LEU A 392 -10.95 6.27 -16.33
N ALA A 393 -10.17 5.84 -17.31
CA ALA A 393 -10.70 5.60 -18.65
C ALA A 393 -11.47 4.27 -18.67
N ALA A 394 -12.68 4.29 -19.22
CA ALA A 394 -13.42 3.08 -19.52
C ALA A 394 -12.85 2.43 -20.79
N ALA A 395 -11.68 1.80 -20.67
CA ALA A 395 -11.08 0.98 -21.70
C ALA A 395 -10.90 -0.44 -21.16
N PRO A 396 -10.93 -1.48 -22.02
CA PRO A 396 -10.62 -2.84 -21.59
C PRO A 396 -9.26 -2.89 -20.87
N GLY A 397 -9.23 -3.38 -19.63
CA GLY A 397 -7.99 -3.53 -18.86
C GLY A 397 -7.17 -4.75 -19.31
N GLN A 398 -6.22 -5.18 -18.48
CA GLN A 398 -5.41 -6.36 -18.78
C GLN A 398 -6.29 -7.62 -18.95
N SER A 399 -6.18 -8.24 -20.14
CA SER A 399 -7.05 -9.35 -20.55
C SER A 399 -6.87 -10.61 -19.70
N SER A 400 -5.64 -10.91 -19.29
CA SER A 400 -5.31 -12.05 -18.42
C SER A 400 -5.98 -11.91 -17.05
N THR A 401 -5.76 -10.79 -16.37
CA THR A 401 -6.36 -10.46 -15.07
C THR A 401 -7.88 -10.52 -15.14
N THR A 402 -8.48 -9.94 -16.18
CA THR A 402 -9.94 -9.95 -16.37
C THR A 402 -10.48 -11.37 -16.55
N ARG A 403 -9.82 -12.19 -17.39
CA ARG A 403 -10.21 -13.59 -17.61
C ARG A 403 -10.12 -14.43 -16.33
N THR A 404 -9.06 -14.29 -15.54
CA THR A 404 -8.89 -15.02 -14.27
C THR A 404 -9.98 -14.64 -13.26
N LEU A 405 -10.29 -13.35 -13.14
CA LEU A 405 -11.34 -12.89 -12.22
C LEU A 405 -12.75 -13.34 -12.67
N GLU A 406 -13.01 -13.38 -13.97
CA GLU A 406 -14.24 -13.95 -14.52
C GLU A 406 -14.36 -15.45 -14.23
N GLN A 407 -13.26 -16.20 -14.33
CA GLN A 407 -13.24 -17.62 -13.97
C GLN A 407 -13.54 -17.81 -12.48
N CYS A 408 -12.90 -17.03 -11.61
CA CYS A 408 -13.16 -17.01 -10.17
C CYS A 408 -14.64 -16.74 -9.86
N TYR A 409 -15.23 -15.74 -10.53
CA TYR A 409 -16.64 -15.40 -10.42
C TYR A 409 -17.55 -16.56 -10.83
N LYS A 410 -17.35 -17.12 -12.03
CA LYS A 410 -18.20 -18.18 -12.59
C LYS A 410 -18.17 -19.43 -11.71
N VAL A 411 -16.98 -19.87 -11.29
CA VAL A 411 -16.82 -21.06 -10.46
C VAL A 411 -17.50 -20.86 -9.11
N ASN A 412 -17.30 -19.73 -8.43
CA ASN A 412 -17.92 -19.50 -7.12
C ASN A 412 -19.44 -19.29 -7.18
N ARG A 413 -19.97 -18.77 -8.29
CA ARG A 413 -21.41 -18.64 -8.52
C ARG A 413 -22.09 -19.97 -8.83
N GLN A 414 -21.37 -20.93 -9.40
CA GLN A 414 -21.87 -22.27 -9.75
C GLN A 414 -21.76 -23.28 -8.60
N ARG A 415 -21.17 -22.90 -7.46
CA ARG A 415 -21.08 -23.74 -6.28
C ARG A 415 -22.45 -24.03 -5.67
N ARG A 416 -22.51 -25.12 -4.90
CA ARG A 416 -23.69 -25.46 -4.08
C ARG A 416 -24.02 -24.33 -3.08
N ASP A 417 -22.98 -23.75 -2.47
CA ASP A 417 -23.04 -22.53 -1.68
C ASP A 417 -22.77 -21.30 -2.57
N SER A 418 -23.62 -21.04 -3.56
CA SER A 418 -23.42 -19.95 -4.54
C SER A 418 -23.07 -18.61 -3.87
N ARG A 419 -21.92 -18.04 -4.24
CA ARG A 419 -21.43 -16.75 -3.74
C ARG A 419 -21.40 -15.73 -4.87
N ASP A 420 -21.98 -14.55 -4.65
CA ASP A 420 -21.82 -13.41 -5.56
C ASP A 420 -20.59 -12.60 -5.17
N LEU A 421 -19.48 -12.86 -5.87
CA LEU A 421 -18.19 -12.20 -5.61
C LEU A 421 -17.98 -10.92 -6.45
N SER A 422 -19.04 -10.35 -7.06
CA SER A 422 -18.92 -9.19 -7.94
C SER A 422 -18.21 -8.01 -7.27
N LYS A 423 -18.57 -7.71 -6.00
CA LYS A 423 -17.95 -6.62 -5.22
C LYS A 423 -16.56 -6.98 -4.72
N HIS A 424 -16.35 -8.22 -4.27
CA HIS A 424 -15.03 -8.73 -3.85
C HIS A 424 -14.00 -8.60 -4.98
N ILE A 425 -14.39 -8.93 -6.22
CA ILE A 425 -13.52 -8.77 -7.39
C ILE A 425 -13.14 -7.31 -7.63
N GLN A 426 -14.07 -6.38 -7.46
CA GLN A 426 -13.79 -4.95 -7.61
C GLN A 426 -12.85 -4.45 -6.50
N ILE A 427 -13.07 -4.87 -5.26
CA ILE A 427 -12.18 -4.57 -4.13
C ILE A 427 -10.78 -5.14 -4.36
N PHE A 428 -10.70 -6.37 -4.87
CA PHE A 428 -9.43 -6.99 -5.24
C PHE A 428 -8.68 -6.21 -6.31
N ARG A 429 -9.38 -5.74 -7.37
CA ARG A 429 -8.79 -4.86 -8.39
C ARG A 429 -8.26 -3.54 -7.80
N ILE A 430 -8.97 -2.96 -6.83
CA ILE A 430 -8.47 -1.78 -6.11
C ILE A 430 -7.15 -2.14 -5.41
N GLY A 431 -7.10 -3.29 -4.73
CA GLY A 431 -5.88 -3.78 -4.06
C GLY A 431 -4.68 -3.94 -5.00
N LEU A 432 -4.89 -4.46 -6.22
CA LEU A 432 -3.86 -4.56 -7.24
C LEU A 432 -3.30 -3.18 -7.60
N VAL A 433 -4.18 -2.24 -7.96
CA VAL A 433 -3.78 -0.87 -8.33
C VAL A 433 -3.02 -0.18 -7.19
N LEU A 434 -3.50 -0.28 -5.95
CA LEU A 434 -2.83 0.31 -4.78
C LEU A 434 -1.44 -0.28 -4.56
N ALA A 435 -1.29 -1.60 -4.70
CA ALA A 435 -0.01 -2.28 -4.56
C ALA A 435 0.97 -1.91 -5.67
N GLU A 436 0.53 -1.86 -6.94
CA GLU A 436 1.39 -1.47 -8.06
C GLU A 436 1.88 -0.02 -7.93
N ILE A 437 1.01 0.89 -7.51
CA ILE A 437 1.38 2.29 -7.24
C ILE A 437 2.41 2.36 -6.12
N ALA A 438 2.19 1.65 -5.01
CA ALA A 438 3.07 1.69 -3.85
C ALA A 438 4.45 1.05 -4.12
N LEU A 439 4.45 -0.10 -4.77
CA LEU A 439 5.66 -0.90 -5.02
C LEU A 439 6.43 -0.45 -6.26
N LYS A 440 5.80 0.34 -7.14
CA LYS A 440 6.34 0.75 -8.45
C LYS A 440 6.73 -0.47 -9.30
N ALA A 441 5.93 -1.51 -9.21
CA ALA A 441 6.14 -2.75 -9.94
C ALA A 441 4.76 -3.29 -10.35
N PRO A 442 4.56 -3.65 -11.64
CA PRO A 442 3.34 -4.30 -12.06
C PRO A 442 3.28 -5.74 -11.54
N PHE A 443 2.08 -6.28 -11.36
CA PHE A 443 1.93 -7.73 -11.15
C PHE A 443 2.24 -8.49 -12.45
N SER A 444 2.91 -9.64 -12.32
CA SER A 444 3.24 -10.47 -13.49
C SER A 444 1.97 -11.14 -14.04
N TYR A 445 1.24 -11.84 -13.16
CA TYR A 445 -0.09 -12.38 -13.45
C TYR A 445 -0.81 -12.76 -12.15
N ILE A 446 -2.11 -13.04 -12.28
CA ILE A 446 -2.93 -13.67 -11.24
C ILE A 446 -3.46 -15.00 -11.74
N ASP A 447 -3.56 -15.97 -10.84
CA ASP A 447 -4.08 -17.30 -11.14
C ASP A 447 -5.28 -17.63 -10.24
N PHE A 448 -6.14 -18.52 -10.72
CA PHE A 448 -7.28 -19.03 -9.95
C PHE A 448 -7.08 -20.51 -9.66
N ASP A 449 -6.92 -20.83 -8.38
CA ASP A 449 -6.79 -22.20 -7.93
C ASP A 449 -8.17 -22.84 -7.81
N THR A 450 -8.50 -23.74 -8.74
CA THR A 450 -9.78 -24.44 -8.77
C THR A 450 -9.98 -25.40 -7.59
N THR A 451 -8.89 -25.82 -6.92
CA THR A 451 -8.97 -26.74 -5.77
C THR A 451 -9.35 -26.02 -4.50
N THR A 452 -8.80 -24.81 -4.29
CA THR A 452 -9.07 -24.00 -3.10
C THR A 452 -10.15 -22.94 -3.34
N HIS A 453 -10.54 -22.73 -4.61
CA HIS A 453 -11.44 -21.67 -5.08
C HIS A 453 -10.94 -20.25 -4.75
N LYS A 454 -9.61 -20.06 -4.65
CA LYS A 454 -8.95 -18.81 -4.25
C LYS A 454 -8.08 -18.26 -5.37
N THR A 455 -7.78 -16.96 -5.29
CA THR A 455 -6.89 -16.27 -6.25
C THR A 455 -5.45 -16.23 -5.72
N LYS A 456 -4.48 -16.60 -6.56
CA LYS A 456 -3.04 -16.53 -6.27
C LYS A 456 -2.41 -15.35 -7.02
N LEU A 457 -1.46 -14.67 -6.37
CA LEU A 457 -0.75 -13.52 -6.93
C LEU A 457 0.68 -13.92 -7.27
N TYR A 458 1.21 -13.42 -8.39
CA TYR A 458 2.58 -13.66 -8.81
C TYR A 458 3.29 -12.34 -9.16
N ILE A 459 4.47 -12.13 -8.57
CA ILE A 459 5.34 -10.96 -8.81
C ILE A 459 6.71 -11.48 -9.26
N ASN A 460 7.36 -10.82 -10.23
CA ASN A 460 8.75 -11.03 -10.67
C ASN A 460 9.16 -12.51 -10.83
N ASP A 461 9.14 -13.04 -12.06
CA ASP A 461 9.62 -14.40 -12.39
C ASP A 461 8.80 -15.58 -11.83
N GLY A 462 7.57 -15.34 -11.38
CA GLY A 462 6.60 -16.41 -11.07
C GLY A 462 6.60 -16.90 -9.63
N GLU A 463 7.11 -16.12 -8.67
CA GLU A 463 6.97 -16.43 -7.24
C GLU A 463 5.53 -16.16 -6.76
N GLU A 464 4.89 -17.18 -6.15
CA GLU A 464 3.57 -17.03 -5.52
C GLU A 464 3.70 -16.16 -4.27
N VAL A 465 2.91 -15.09 -4.21
CA VAL A 465 2.85 -14.18 -3.06
C VAL A 465 1.43 -14.10 -2.52
N SER A 466 1.29 -14.02 -1.19
CA SER A 466 0.01 -13.78 -0.53
C SER A 466 -0.25 -12.28 -0.36
N ALA A 467 -1.49 -11.91 -0.06
CA ALA A 467 -1.86 -10.55 0.32
C ALA A 467 -1.01 -10.01 1.49
N HIS A 468 -0.58 -10.89 2.41
CA HIS A 468 0.31 -10.55 3.51
C HIS A 468 1.73 -10.23 3.02
N ASP A 469 2.26 -11.00 2.06
CA ASP A 469 3.57 -10.74 1.44
C ASP A 469 3.58 -9.39 0.74
N VAL A 470 2.56 -9.11 -0.07
CA VAL A 470 2.43 -7.85 -0.80
C VAL A 470 2.30 -6.67 0.18
N ALA A 471 1.44 -6.79 1.19
CA ALA A 471 1.24 -5.73 2.17
C ALA A 471 2.50 -5.43 3.00
N SER A 472 3.24 -6.47 3.43
CA SER A 472 4.53 -6.30 4.12
C SER A 472 5.54 -5.54 3.26
N GLN A 473 5.59 -5.82 1.95
CA GLN A 473 6.45 -5.06 1.03
C GLN A 473 6.01 -3.60 0.90
N VAL A 474 4.69 -3.34 0.90
CA VAL A 474 4.14 -1.97 0.84
C VAL A 474 4.45 -1.19 2.11
N ASP A 475 4.38 -1.81 3.29
CA ASP A 475 4.76 -1.19 4.56
C ASP A 475 6.21 -0.69 4.52
N MET A 476 7.11 -1.55 4.05
CA MET A 476 8.55 -1.26 4.03
C MET A 476 8.96 -0.25 2.97
N LYS A 477 8.28 -0.24 1.82
CA LYS A 477 8.65 0.64 0.69
C LYS A 477 7.87 1.96 0.67
N SER A 478 6.70 2.01 1.32
CA SER A 478 5.80 3.17 1.24
C SER A 478 5.28 3.58 2.60
N ASN A 479 4.17 3.00 3.06
CA ASN A 479 3.50 3.41 4.29
C ASN A 479 2.63 2.27 4.85
N ILE A 480 2.64 2.11 6.17
CA ILE A 480 1.90 1.06 6.87
C ILE A 480 0.38 1.15 6.67
N LEU A 481 -0.19 2.37 6.60
CA LEU A 481 -1.62 2.58 6.36
C LEU A 481 -1.98 2.07 4.95
N LEU A 482 -1.11 2.29 3.97
CA LEU A 482 -1.29 1.78 2.61
C LEU A 482 -1.13 0.27 2.53
N GLY A 483 -0.20 -0.33 3.28
CA GLY A 483 -0.10 -1.77 3.36
C GLY A 483 -1.31 -2.42 4.03
N ASN A 484 -1.95 -1.75 5.00
CA ASN A 484 -3.23 -2.19 5.56
C ASN A 484 -4.37 -2.16 4.53
N MET A 485 -4.47 -1.09 3.74
CA MET A 485 -5.44 -0.98 2.64
C MET A 485 -5.25 -2.12 1.62
N VAL A 486 -4.00 -2.33 1.18
CA VAL A 486 -3.63 -3.39 0.22
C VAL A 486 -3.93 -4.77 0.79
N PHE A 487 -3.61 -5.00 2.06
CA PHE A 487 -3.89 -6.27 2.73
C PHE A 487 -5.37 -6.60 2.66
N PHE A 488 -6.25 -5.71 3.13
CA PHE A 488 -7.70 -5.95 3.12
C PHE A 488 -8.16 -6.24 1.70
N CYS A 489 -7.80 -5.37 0.76
CA CYS A 489 -8.28 -5.45 -0.61
C CYS A 489 -7.87 -6.74 -1.33
N LEU A 490 -6.63 -7.21 -1.15
CA LEU A 490 -6.16 -8.44 -1.80
C LEU A 490 -6.65 -9.71 -1.06
N ASN A 491 -6.86 -9.63 0.25
CA ASN A 491 -7.30 -10.78 1.04
C ASN A 491 -8.75 -11.19 0.76
N VAL A 492 -9.59 -10.31 0.20
CA VAL A 492 -11.00 -10.60 -0.10
C VAL A 492 -11.23 -11.77 -1.06
N LEU A 493 -10.21 -12.14 -1.87
CA LEU A 493 -10.23 -13.31 -2.75
C LEU A 493 -9.23 -14.42 -2.32
N GLN A 494 -8.67 -14.33 -1.11
CA GLN A 494 -7.74 -15.32 -0.54
C GLN A 494 -8.26 -15.94 0.76
N ASP A 495 -9.25 -15.33 1.42
CA ASP A 495 -9.91 -15.89 2.60
C ASP A 495 -11.37 -16.27 2.30
N ASN A 496 -11.70 -17.54 2.55
CA ASN A 496 -13.04 -18.09 2.35
C ASN A 496 -14.07 -17.43 3.28
N HIS A 497 -13.69 -17.05 4.50
CA HIS A 497 -14.60 -16.38 5.42
C HIS A 497 -14.99 -14.99 4.89
N VAL A 498 -14.04 -14.26 4.31
CA VAL A 498 -14.30 -12.94 3.73
C VAL A 498 -15.13 -13.06 2.46
N MET A 499 -14.89 -14.10 1.65
CA MET A 499 -15.75 -14.42 0.49
C MET A 499 -17.19 -14.77 0.88
N ASP A 500 -17.42 -15.26 2.10
CA ASP A 500 -18.77 -15.54 2.63
C ASP A 500 -19.49 -14.27 3.13
N GLU A 501 -18.78 -13.16 3.30
CA GLU A 501 -19.35 -11.92 3.78
C GLU A 501 -20.19 -11.22 2.70
N ARG A 502 -21.51 -11.14 2.93
CA ARG A 502 -22.45 -10.46 2.01
C ARG A 502 -22.31 -8.94 2.02
N SER A 503 -21.72 -8.36 3.08
CA SER A 503 -21.62 -6.92 3.34
C SER A 503 -20.19 -6.38 3.27
N ILE A 504 -19.38 -6.87 2.31
CA ILE A 504 -17.95 -6.52 2.18
C ILE A 504 -17.67 -5.01 2.06
N ASP A 505 -18.65 -4.21 1.61
CA ASP A 505 -18.58 -2.74 1.57
C ASP A 505 -18.38 -2.12 2.97
N GLY A 506 -18.98 -2.74 3.99
CA GLY A 506 -18.82 -2.35 5.39
C GLY A 506 -17.37 -2.54 5.84
N GLY A 507 -16.79 -3.72 5.58
CA GLY A 507 -15.37 -3.99 5.80
C GLY A 507 -14.47 -3.00 5.06
N TYR A 508 -14.74 -2.71 3.79
CA TYR A 508 -13.97 -1.73 3.02
C TYR A 508 -13.98 -0.34 3.65
N PHE A 509 -15.14 0.13 4.13
CA PHE A 509 -15.22 1.40 4.84
C PHE A 509 -14.36 1.43 6.11
N GLN A 510 -14.39 0.35 6.89
CA GLN A 510 -13.65 0.30 8.16
C GLN A 510 -12.15 0.14 7.98
N ASP A 511 -11.74 -0.74 7.06
CA ASP A 511 -10.36 -1.20 6.97
C ASP A 511 -9.56 -0.49 5.87
N VAL A 512 -10.24 0.11 4.88
CA VAL A 512 -9.58 0.83 3.78
C VAL A 512 -9.79 2.33 3.92
N LEU A 513 -11.03 2.80 4.00
CA LEU A 513 -11.28 4.25 3.97
C LEU A 513 -10.75 4.99 5.20
N LYS A 514 -10.87 4.40 6.40
CA LYS A 514 -10.30 5.03 7.61
C LYS A 514 -8.79 5.18 7.51
N GLN A 515 -8.10 4.18 6.97
CA GLN A 515 -6.65 4.24 6.73
C GLN A 515 -6.31 5.31 5.69
N ALA A 516 -7.14 5.41 4.63
CA ALA A 516 -7.00 6.43 3.59
C ALA A 516 -7.20 7.85 4.14
N GLU A 517 -8.26 8.10 4.92
CA GLU A 517 -8.54 9.40 5.58
C GLU A 517 -7.43 9.79 6.56
N GLU A 518 -6.87 8.83 7.30
CA GLU A 518 -5.74 9.08 8.21
C GLU A 518 -4.47 9.45 7.43
N LEU A 519 -4.15 8.68 6.38
CA LEU A 519 -3.00 8.95 5.53
C LEU A 519 -3.11 10.32 4.84
N GLU A 520 -4.30 10.68 4.36
CA GLU A 520 -4.57 12.01 3.79
C GLU A 520 -4.31 13.13 4.81
N ARG A 521 -4.73 12.94 6.07
CA ARG A 521 -4.51 13.92 7.15
C ARG A 521 -3.02 14.12 7.42
N ILE A 522 -2.24 13.04 7.45
CA ILE A 522 -0.78 13.09 7.65
C ILE A 522 -0.13 13.84 6.48
N LEU A 523 -0.47 13.48 5.23
CA LEU A 523 0.04 14.14 4.03
C LEU A 523 -0.34 15.64 3.97
N GLY A 524 -1.53 16.00 4.47
CA GLY A 524 -2.01 17.38 4.55
C GLY A 524 -1.34 18.21 5.65
N ALA A 525 -0.96 17.60 6.78
CA ALA A 525 -0.26 18.28 7.87
C ALA A 525 1.16 18.70 7.48
N ASP A 526 1.86 17.85 6.72
CA ASP A 526 3.21 18.16 6.21
C ASP A 526 3.22 19.34 5.24
N ARG A 527 2.15 19.50 4.45
CA ARG A 527 1.98 20.66 3.55
C ARG A 527 1.83 21.98 4.30
N ARG A 528 1.18 21.97 5.47
CA ARG A 528 1.01 23.18 6.29
C ARG A 528 2.30 23.60 6.99
N ARG A 529 3.19 22.65 7.33
CA ARG A 529 4.52 22.95 7.88
C ARG A 529 5.52 23.44 6.84
N GLY A 530 5.45 22.93 5.60
CA GLY A 530 6.33 23.37 4.50
C GLY A 530 5.94 24.71 3.85
N GLY A 531 4.84 25.33 4.27
CA GLY A 531 4.32 26.59 3.73
C GLY A 531 4.81 27.87 4.41
N LEU A 532 5.83 27.80 5.27
CA LEU A 532 6.50 29.01 5.76
C LEU A 532 7.43 29.52 4.67
N ILE A 533 6.90 30.40 3.83
CA ILE A 533 7.69 31.28 2.98
C ILE A 533 8.63 32.06 3.92
N PRO A 534 9.96 32.04 3.72
CA PRO A 534 10.85 32.94 4.45
C PRO A 534 10.55 34.36 3.97
N GLY A 535 9.71 35.08 4.70
CA GLY A 535 9.37 36.47 4.40
C GLY A 535 7.96 36.96 4.74
N SER A 536 7.01 36.13 5.17
CA SER A 536 5.71 36.63 5.66
C SER A 536 5.42 36.17 7.08
N SER A 537 5.74 37.02 8.04
CA SER A 537 5.23 36.92 9.40
C SER A 537 3.72 37.15 9.40
N THR A 538 2.94 36.09 9.62
CA THR A 538 1.58 36.22 10.15
C THR A 538 1.68 36.73 11.58
N MET A 539 1.45 38.03 11.79
CA MET A 539 1.09 38.57 13.09
C MET A 539 -0.19 37.88 13.58
N GLY A 540 -0.04 36.99 14.56
CA GLY A 540 -1.14 36.62 15.43
C GLY A 540 -1.43 37.79 16.37
N SER A 541 -2.58 38.45 16.19
CA SER A 541 -3.14 39.34 17.20
C SER A 541 -3.92 38.51 18.21
N GLY A 542 -3.21 37.96 19.20
CA GLY A 542 -3.78 37.53 20.47
C GLY A 542 -3.70 38.68 21.46
N SER A 543 -4.80 39.40 21.64
CA SER A 543 -4.93 40.39 22.71
C SER A 543 -5.14 39.68 24.05
N ASN A 544 -4.09 39.61 24.88
CA ASN A 544 -4.18 39.49 26.33
C ASN A 544 -2.89 40.07 26.93
N THR A 545 -2.92 41.36 27.24
CA THR A 545 -1.89 42.04 28.05
C THR A 545 -2.14 41.79 29.54
N PRO A 546 -1.16 41.30 30.32
CA PRO A 546 -1.11 41.57 31.75
C PRO A 546 -0.49 42.94 32.00
N ARG A 547 -1.07 43.65 32.98
CA ARG A 547 -0.60 44.94 33.49
C ARG A 547 0.80 44.82 34.10
N SER A 548 1.71 45.71 33.71
CA SER A 548 2.86 46.10 34.52
C SER A 548 2.88 47.61 34.66
N ALA A 549 3.04 48.04 35.92
CA ALA A 549 3.08 49.41 36.36
C ALA A 549 4.41 50.09 35.99
N GLY A 550 4.32 51.38 35.66
CA GLY A 550 5.14 52.40 36.30
C GLY A 550 6.51 52.74 35.70
N SER A 551 6.62 54.04 35.35
CA SER A 551 7.84 54.88 35.30
C SER A 551 8.71 54.74 34.05
N ALA A 552 8.78 55.67 33.09
CA ALA A 552 8.95 57.13 33.06
C ALA A 552 10.40 57.58 32.77
N TYR A 553 10.49 58.47 31.77
CA TYR A 553 11.55 59.41 31.36
C TYR A 553 12.73 58.95 30.48
N VAL A 554 12.77 59.57 29.27
CA VAL A 554 13.83 60.44 28.72
C VAL A 554 15.26 59.91 28.88
N TYR A 555 16.03 59.56 27.85
CA TYR A 555 16.27 60.10 26.50
C TYR A 555 16.36 58.96 25.48
#